data_AF-A0A853BBZ5-F1
#
_entry.id   AF-A0A853BBZ5-F1
#
_cell.length_a   1.000
_cell.length_b   1.000
_cell.length_c   1.000
_cell.angle_alpha   90.00
_cell.angle_beta   90.00
_cell.angle_gamma   90.00
#
_symmetry.space_group_name_H-M   'P 1'
#
loop_
_entity.id
_entity.type
_entity.pdbx_description
1 polymer ?
#
loop_
_entity_poly.entity_id
_entity_poly.type
_entity_poly.pdbx_seq_one_letter_code
_entity_poly.pdbx_strand_id
1 'polypeptide(L)'
;MVVRDPELRAAVAGIYSEVYLGSYRESAGYLGRVEAKDPDTQQKTARSADALERALHEVGTIVIACLDGLRLDGTPALASASMLGGVLPATWSFMLAARARGLGTAWTTMHLAREREVAEILGIPFDTVQQVCLTPLAYTVGEKFSPAKRPAPDEVIHWDRWDTGKLAAPPVTGIALPSSS
;
A
#
# COMPACT_ATOMS: atom_id res chain seq x y z
N MET A 1 -4.86 -1.92 13.72
CA MET A 1 -3.85 -1.56 14.73
C MET A 1 -3.44 -0.09 14.60
N VAL A 2 -3.24 0.62 15.71
CA VAL A 2 -2.78 2.03 15.73
C VAL A 2 -1.49 2.12 16.54
N VAL A 3 -0.38 2.48 15.89
CA VAL A 3 0.96 2.57 16.48
C VAL A 3 1.29 4.04 16.74
N ARG A 4 1.37 4.41 18.02
CA ARG A 4 1.68 5.78 18.48
C ARG A 4 3.02 5.90 19.21
N ASP A 5 3.52 4.79 19.72
CA ASP A 5 4.80 4.74 20.43
C ASP A 5 5.95 5.17 19.49
N PRO A 6 6.82 6.10 19.90
CA PRO A 6 7.86 6.63 19.03
C PRO A 6 8.87 5.57 18.60
N GLU A 7 9.26 4.66 19.49
CA GLU A 7 10.25 3.62 19.21
C GLU A 7 9.67 2.56 18.28
N LEU A 8 8.44 2.09 18.54
CA LEU A 8 7.78 1.13 17.68
C LEU A 8 7.52 1.68 16.27
N ARG A 9 7.09 2.95 16.15
CA ARG A 9 6.92 3.59 14.84
C ARG A 9 8.25 3.69 14.10
N ALA A 10 9.32 4.08 14.79
CA ALA A 10 10.65 4.18 14.18
C ALA A 10 11.14 2.82 13.67
N ALA A 11 10.94 1.76 14.44
CA ALA A 11 11.27 0.39 14.02
C ALA A 11 10.49 -0.04 12.78
N VAL A 12 9.17 0.16 12.75
CA VAL A 12 8.33 -0.14 11.57
C VAL A 12 8.72 0.69 10.35
N ALA A 13 9.01 1.98 10.53
CA ALA A 13 9.47 2.85 9.46
C ALA A 13 10.86 2.44 8.92
N GLY A 14 11.74 1.92 9.79
CA GLY A 14 13.02 1.33 9.40
C GLY A 14 12.84 0.14 8.47
N ILE A 15 12.00 -0.83 8.85
CA ILE A 15 11.65 -1.98 7.98
C ILE A 15 11.11 -1.51 6.63
N TYR A 16 10.19 -0.55 6.65
CA TYR A 16 9.64 0.04 5.43
C TYR A 16 10.75 0.63 4.53
N SER A 17 11.64 1.44 5.09
CA SER A 17 12.72 2.10 4.34
C SER A 17 13.72 1.09 3.79
N GLU A 18 14.10 0.08 4.56
CA GLU A 18 15.00 -0.99 4.11
C GLU A 18 14.40 -1.77 2.93
N VAL A 19 13.13 -2.16 2.99
CA VAL A 19 12.45 -2.82 1.87
C VAL A 19 12.34 -1.87 0.67
N TYR A 20 11.99 -0.61 0.90
CA TYR A 20 11.82 0.37 -0.17
C TYR A 20 13.14 0.60 -0.92
N LEU A 21 14.23 0.84 -0.20
CA LEU A 21 15.54 1.16 -0.76
C LEU A 21 16.26 -0.07 -1.31
N GLY A 22 16.22 -1.19 -0.57
CA GLY A 22 17.00 -2.39 -0.88
C GLY A 22 16.33 -3.38 -1.83
N SER A 23 15.01 -3.30 -2.05
CA SER A 23 14.30 -4.23 -2.92
C SER A 23 13.40 -3.53 -3.92
N TYR A 24 12.50 -2.66 -3.44
CA TYR A 24 11.49 -2.09 -4.32
C TYR A 24 12.07 -1.10 -5.33
N ARG A 25 12.88 -0.12 -4.89
CA ARG A 25 13.47 0.92 -5.75
C ARG A 25 14.35 0.35 -6.87
N GLU A 26 14.94 -0.81 -6.61
CA GLU A 26 15.80 -1.49 -7.57
C GLU A 26 15.06 -2.49 -8.46
N SER A 27 13.87 -2.93 -8.05
CA SER A 27 13.06 -3.92 -8.76
C SER A 27 12.56 -3.45 -10.11
N ALA A 28 12.32 -4.42 -11.00
CA ALA A 28 11.62 -4.19 -12.27
C ALA A 28 10.17 -3.72 -12.08
N GLY A 29 9.59 -3.86 -10.88
CA GLY A 29 8.27 -3.34 -10.51
C GLY A 29 8.28 -1.89 -10.03
N TYR A 30 9.45 -1.26 -9.84
CA TYR A 30 9.52 0.14 -9.47
C TYR A 30 8.96 0.99 -10.61
N LEU A 31 7.90 1.74 -10.32
CA LEU A 31 7.29 2.60 -11.33
C LEU A 31 8.33 3.51 -11.99
N GLY A 32 9.33 4.06 -11.31
CA GLY A 32 10.35 4.90 -11.96
C GLY A 32 11.33 4.19 -12.93
N ARG A 33 11.26 2.85 -13.09
CA ARG A 33 12.14 2.05 -13.98
C ARG A 33 11.38 1.24 -15.04
N VAL A 34 10.05 1.18 -14.99
CA VAL A 34 9.22 0.52 -16.02
C VAL A 34 9.06 1.46 -17.22
N GLU A 35 9.03 0.93 -18.44
CA GLU A 35 8.73 1.73 -19.63
C GLU A 35 7.31 2.32 -19.53
N ALA A 36 7.22 3.64 -19.38
CA ALA A 36 5.96 4.32 -19.11
C ALA A 36 5.21 4.68 -20.40
N LYS A 37 3.91 4.36 -20.43
CA LYS A 37 2.98 5.02 -21.36
C LYS A 37 2.82 6.53 -21.08
N ASP A 38 3.09 6.95 -19.84
CA ASP A 38 3.07 8.35 -19.40
C ASP A 38 4.23 8.62 -18.40
N PRO A 39 5.39 9.07 -18.90
CA PRO A 39 6.57 9.30 -18.08
C PRO A 39 6.36 10.34 -16.97
N ASP A 40 5.53 11.35 -17.20
CA ASP A 40 5.28 12.42 -16.22
C ASP A 40 4.47 11.90 -15.02
N THR A 41 3.41 11.14 -15.28
CA THR A 41 2.58 10.54 -14.21
C THR A 41 3.38 9.52 -13.41
N GLN A 42 4.21 8.74 -14.10
CA GLN A 42 5.10 7.76 -13.47
C GLN A 42 6.14 8.45 -12.56
N GLN A 43 6.79 9.51 -13.05
CA GLN A 43 7.77 10.27 -12.28
C GLN A 43 7.14 10.92 -11.04
N LYS A 44 5.91 11.46 -11.15
CA LYS A 44 5.17 11.99 -9.99
C LYS A 44 4.88 10.92 -8.94
N THR A 45 4.54 9.71 -9.38
CA THR A 45 4.25 8.58 -8.48
C THR A 45 5.51 8.10 -7.76
N ALA A 46 6.62 7.96 -8.49
CA ALA A 46 7.95 7.68 -7.95
C ALA A 46 8.38 8.73 -6.90
N ARG A 47 8.24 10.02 -7.21
CA ARG A 47 8.53 11.11 -6.26
C ARG A 47 7.65 11.06 -5.01
N SER A 48 6.39 10.67 -5.15
CA SER A 48 5.47 10.54 -4.01
C SER A 48 5.85 9.37 -3.12
N ALA A 49 6.28 8.26 -3.70
CA ALA A 49 6.78 7.09 -2.97
C ALA A 49 8.09 7.41 -2.23
N ASP A 50 9.02 8.11 -2.89
CA ASP A 50 10.27 8.61 -2.29
C ASP A 50 9.99 9.61 -1.15
N ALA A 51 8.98 10.46 -1.29
CA ALA A 51 8.59 11.39 -0.25
C ALA A 51 7.99 10.68 0.98
N LEU A 52 7.18 9.64 0.75
CA LEU A 52 6.63 8.83 1.83
C LEU A 52 7.73 8.09 2.58
N GLU A 53 8.69 7.49 1.86
CA GLU A 53 9.85 6.84 2.48
C GLU A 53 10.60 7.79 3.43
N ARG A 54 10.94 8.99 2.96
CA ARG A 54 11.62 9.99 3.79
C ARG A 54 10.78 10.46 4.97
N ALA A 55 9.46 10.57 4.82
CA ALA A 55 8.61 11.16 5.85
C ALA A 55 8.05 10.14 6.86
N LEU A 56 8.01 8.84 6.55
CA LEU A 56 7.27 7.87 7.34
C LEU A 56 7.78 7.76 8.79
N HIS A 57 9.08 7.96 9.02
CA HIS A 57 9.65 7.95 10.37
C HIS A 57 9.28 9.19 11.21
N GLU A 58 8.87 10.29 10.55
CA GLU A 58 8.52 11.57 11.20
C GLU A 58 7.03 11.63 11.62
N VAL A 59 6.18 10.79 11.03
CA VAL A 59 4.72 10.89 11.22
C VAL A 59 4.31 10.57 12.65
N GLY A 60 3.28 11.27 13.15
CA GLY A 60 2.75 11.12 14.51
C GLY A 60 2.12 9.75 14.80
N THR A 61 1.61 9.05 13.79
CA THR A 61 0.92 7.77 13.98
C THR A 61 1.03 6.92 12.72
N ILE A 62 1.20 5.61 12.91
CA ILE A 62 1.09 4.61 11.84
C ILE A 62 -0.16 3.77 12.12
N VAL A 63 -1.00 3.57 11.10
CA VAL A 63 -2.18 2.71 11.18
C VAL A 63 -1.97 1.51 10.25
N ILE A 64 -2.13 0.31 10.79
CA ILE A 64 -2.03 -0.94 10.03
C ILE A 64 -3.39 -1.61 10.05
N ALA A 65 -3.94 -1.86 8.87
CA ALA A 65 -5.17 -2.63 8.72
C ALA A 65 -4.83 -4.12 8.81
N CYS A 66 -5.57 -4.85 9.63
CA CYS A 66 -5.33 -6.27 9.87
C CYS A 66 -6.62 -7.07 9.72
N LEU A 67 -6.48 -8.33 9.31
CA LEU A 67 -7.49 -9.37 9.45
C LEU A 67 -7.16 -10.19 10.70
N ASP A 68 -8.15 -10.41 11.54
CA ASP A 68 -8.01 -11.20 12.77
C ASP A 68 -8.70 -12.57 12.59
N GLY A 69 -8.14 -13.60 13.23
CA GLY A 69 -8.65 -14.97 13.23
C GLY A 69 -8.35 -15.79 11.98
N LEU A 70 -7.57 -15.28 11.01
CA LEU A 70 -7.17 -16.01 9.81
C LEU A 70 -5.97 -15.39 9.09
N ARG A 71 -5.33 -16.23 8.27
CA ARG A 71 -4.41 -15.83 7.20
C ARG A 71 -4.97 -16.24 5.84
N LEU A 72 -4.68 -15.45 4.81
CA LEU A 72 -5.13 -15.64 3.43
C LEU A 72 -4.22 -16.58 2.63
N ASP A 73 -3.08 -16.98 3.20
CA ASP A 73 -2.15 -17.92 2.58
C ASP A 73 -2.88 -19.23 2.22
N GLY A 74 -2.86 -19.62 0.94
CA GLY A 74 -3.54 -20.82 0.44
C GLY A 74 -5.08 -20.80 0.52
N THR A 75 -5.68 -19.65 0.86
CA THR A 75 -7.14 -19.53 1.01
C THR A 75 -7.84 -19.48 -0.36
N PRO A 76 -8.99 -20.15 -0.55
CA PRO A 76 -9.74 -20.08 -1.79
C PRO A 76 -10.14 -18.64 -2.15
N ALA A 77 -10.16 -18.33 -3.46
CA ALA A 77 -10.40 -16.97 -3.96
C ALA A 77 -11.68 -16.32 -3.39
N LEU A 78 -12.76 -17.10 -3.22
CA LEU A 78 -14.02 -16.62 -2.63
C LEU A 78 -13.85 -16.13 -1.18
N ALA A 79 -13.14 -16.90 -0.36
CA ALA A 79 -12.91 -16.55 1.04
C ALA A 79 -11.97 -15.34 1.14
N SER A 80 -10.90 -15.31 0.34
CA SER A 80 -10.00 -14.15 0.27
C SER A 80 -10.73 -12.87 -0.16
N ALA A 81 -11.59 -12.95 -1.18
CA ALA A 81 -12.39 -11.82 -1.63
C ALA A 81 -13.36 -11.32 -0.54
N SER A 82 -13.98 -12.24 0.20
CA SER A 82 -14.92 -11.88 1.29
C SER A 82 -14.21 -11.16 2.44
N MET A 83 -13.03 -11.64 2.84
CA MET A 83 -12.26 -11.03 3.94
C MET A 83 -11.64 -9.69 3.53
N LEU A 84 -11.02 -9.62 2.35
CA LEU A 84 -10.49 -8.37 1.80
C LEU A 84 -11.60 -7.34 1.53
N GLY A 85 -12.78 -7.81 1.13
CA GLY A 85 -13.98 -6.98 0.92
C GLY A 85 -14.47 -6.27 2.18
N GLY A 86 -14.09 -6.72 3.38
CA GLY A 86 -14.37 -5.99 4.63
C GLY A 86 -13.27 -4.98 4.97
N VAL A 87 -12.03 -5.44 5.06
CA VAL A 87 -10.90 -4.63 5.57
C VAL A 87 -10.47 -3.51 4.61
N LEU A 88 -10.50 -3.73 3.29
CA LEU A 88 -10.06 -2.73 2.32
C LEU A 88 -11.03 -1.52 2.27
N PRO A 89 -12.37 -1.70 2.16
CA PRO A 89 -13.30 -0.57 2.20
C PRO A 89 -13.34 0.15 3.54
N ALA A 90 -13.18 -0.58 4.66
CA ALA A 90 -13.08 0.04 5.98
C ALA A 90 -11.85 0.95 6.06
N THR A 91 -10.70 0.49 5.56
CA THR A 91 -9.46 1.29 5.53
C THR A 91 -9.58 2.50 4.60
N TRP A 92 -10.19 2.34 3.42
CA TRP A 92 -10.46 3.45 2.51
C TRP A 92 -11.37 4.51 3.15
N SER A 93 -12.44 4.07 3.83
CA SER A 93 -13.36 4.96 4.55
C SER A 93 -12.65 5.71 5.68
N PHE A 94 -11.76 5.04 6.40
CA PHE A 94 -10.90 5.68 7.40
C PHE A 94 -10.04 6.78 6.78
N MET A 95 -9.38 6.52 5.65
CA MET A 95 -8.55 7.52 4.96
C MET A 95 -9.37 8.73 4.47
N LEU A 96 -10.58 8.50 3.96
CA LEU A 96 -11.51 9.59 3.60
C LEU A 96 -11.91 10.42 4.82
N ALA A 97 -12.21 9.76 5.94
CA ALA A 97 -12.56 10.42 7.19
C ALA A 97 -11.39 11.24 7.78
N ALA A 98 -10.16 10.72 7.67
CA ALA A 98 -8.94 11.43 8.03
C ALA A 98 -8.74 12.68 7.16
N ARG A 99 -8.88 12.53 5.84
CA ARG A 99 -8.80 13.66 4.88
C ARG A 99 -9.83 14.75 5.19
N ALA A 100 -11.06 14.38 5.51
CA ALA A 100 -12.10 15.33 5.89
C ALA A 100 -11.79 16.12 7.18
N ARG A 101 -10.82 15.65 7.98
CA ARG A 101 -10.34 16.27 9.22
C ARG A 101 -8.96 16.94 9.07
N GLY A 102 -8.47 17.12 7.84
CA GLY A 102 -7.18 17.75 7.58
C GLY A 102 -5.96 16.85 7.85
N LEU A 103 -6.17 15.54 8.01
CA LEU A 103 -5.10 14.57 8.16
C LEU A 103 -4.70 13.98 6.80
N GLY A 104 -3.40 13.79 6.60
CA GLY A 104 -2.82 13.08 5.47
C GLY A 104 -2.69 11.59 5.76
N THR A 105 -2.91 10.81 4.72
CA THR A 105 -2.77 9.35 4.69
C THR A 105 -2.19 8.93 3.34
N ALA A 106 -1.45 7.83 3.33
CA ALA A 106 -0.96 7.20 2.09
C ALA A 106 -1.13 5.69 2.18
N TRP A 107 -1.78 5.06 1.20
CA TRP A 107 -1.90 3.60 1.19
C TRP A 107 -0.57 3.00 0.76
N THR A 108 -0.04 2.07 1.56
CA THR A 108 1.16 1.31 1.17
C THR A 108 1.13 -0.12 1.71
N THR A 109 1.77 -1.02 0.98
CA THR A 109 1.92 -2.45 1.32
C THR A 109 3.38 -2.85 1.45
N MET A 110 4.32 -1.89 1.39
CA MET A 110 5.75 -2.20 1.32
C MET A 110 6.27 -3.03 2.50
N HIS A 111 5.83 -2.69 3.71
CA HIS A 111 6.17 -3.41 4.94
C HIS A 111 5.80 -4.90 4.90
N LEU A 112 4.84 -5.31 4.07
CA LEU A 112 4.40 -6.72 3.98
C LEU A 112 5.50 -7.64 3.43
N ALA A 113 6.51 -7.11 2.73
CA ALA A 113 7.67 -7.90 2.32
C ALA A 113 8.42 -8.51 3.52
N ARG A 114 8.30 -7.89 4.70
CA ARG A 114 8.84 -8.35 5.98
C ARG A 114 7.73 -8.34 7.05
N GLU A 115 6.54 -8.81 6.67
CA GLU A 115 5.33 -8.82 7.53
C GLU A 115 5.60 -9.43 8.91
N ARG A 116 6.31 -10.57 8.96
CA ARG A 116 6.60 -11.30 10.20
C ARG A 116 7.43 -10.47 11.18
N GLU A 117 8.42 -9.75 10.69
CA GLU A 117 9.28 -8.91 11.53
C GLU A 117 8.51 -7.71 12.08
N VAL A 118 7.64 -7.11 11.26
CA VAL A 118 6.71 -6.08 11.75
C VAL A 118 5.75 -6.64 12.79
N ALA A 119 5.29 -7.89 12.62
CA ALA A 119 4.44 -8.55 13.59
C ALA A 119 5.18 -8.75 14.93
N GLU A 120 6.43 -9.18 14.91
CA GLU A 120 7.28 -9.35 16.10
C GLU A 120 7.50 -8.02 16.85
N ILE A 121 7.87 -6.95 16.12
CA ILE A 121 8.04 -5.60 16.69
C ILE A 121 6.77 -5.15 17.42
N LEU A 122 5.61 -5.41 16.81
CA LEU A 122 4.32 -4.89 17.27
C LEU A 122 3.56 -5.87 18.18
N GLY A 123 4.10 -7.05 18.44
CA GLY A 123 3.41 -8.11 19.20
C GLY A 123 2.14 -8.63 18.52
N ILE A 124 2.06 -8.57 17.19
CA ILE A 124 0.95 -9.12 16.41
C ILE A 124 1.12 -10.66 16.35
N PRO A 125 0.10 -11.46 16.71
CA PRO A 125 0.15 -12.91 16.56
C PRO A 125 0.16 -13.31 15.08
N PHE A 126 1.36 -13.46 14.49
CA PHE A 126 1.54 -13.61 13.04
C PHE A 126 0.69 -14.74 12.43
N ASP A 127 0.56 -15.88 13.13
CA ASP A 127 -0.11 -17.06 12.59
C ASP A 127 -1.65 -16.92 12.54
N THR A 128 -2.23 -15.97 13.26
CA THR A 128 -3.69 -15.75 13.31
C THR A 128 -4.12 -14.36 12.89
N VAL A 129 -3.18 -13.42 12.71
CA VAL A 129 -3.45 -12.04 12.30
C VAL A 129 -2.61 -11.68 11.09
N GLN A 130 -3.29 -11.35 9.99
CA GLN A 130 -2.64 -10.89 8.76
C GLN A 130 -2.68 -9.37 8.65
N GLN A 131 -1.54 -8.76 8.34
CA GLN A 131 -1.43 -7.35 7.98
C GLN A 131 -1.80 -7.19 6.49
N VAL A 132 -2.60 -6.17 6.18
CA VAL A 132 -3.16 -5.99 4.82
C VAL A 132 -2.61 -4.73 4.15
N CYS A 133 -2.47 -3.65 4.91
CA CYS A 133 -1.86 -2.42 4.44
C CYS A 133 -1.49 -1.53 5.62
N LEU A 134 -0.59 -0.59 5.35
CA LEU A 134 -0.15 0.43 6.28
C LEU A 134 -0.55 1.80 5.72
N THR A 135 -0.88 2.72 6.61
CA THR A 135 -1.00 4.14 6.28
C THR A 135 -0.41 5.03 7.38
N PRO A 136 0.43 6.03 7.05
CA PRO A 136 0.74 7.08 7.99
C PRO A 136 -0.50 7.91 8.30
N LEU A 137 -0.53 8.53 9.47
CA LEU A 137 -1.54 9.48 9.87
C LEU A 137 -0.87 10.68 10.55
N ALA A 138 -0.94 11.84 9.90
CA ALA A 138 -0.38 13.09 10.41
C ALA A 138 -1.09 14.29 9.79
N TYR A 139 -0.96 15.48 10.39
CA TYR A 139 -1.38 16.72 9.73
C TYR A 139 -0.46 17.01 8.54
N THR A 140 -1.03 17.43 7.42
CA THR A 140 -0.26 17.66 6.20
C THR A 140 0.44 19.01 6.23
N VAL A 141 1.70 19.05 5.79
CA VAL A 141 2.40 20.31 5.54
C VAL A 141 1.94 20.85 4.19
N GLY A 142 0.93 21.72 4.24
CA GLY A 142 0.23 22.24 3.07
C GLY A 142 -1.03 21.45 2.71
N GLU A 143 -1.97 22.12 2.03
CA GLU A 143 -3.32 21.58 1.73
C GLU A 143 -3.55 21.33 0.23
N LYS A 144 -2.57 21.69 -0.62
CA LYS A 144 -2.71 21.59 -2.08
C LYS A 144 -2.34 20.19 -2.56
N PHE A 145 -3.36 19.36 -2.78
CA PHE A 145 -3.22 18.08 -3.46
C PHE A 145 -3.54 18.23 -4.94
N SER A 146 -2.71 17.64 -5.80
CA SER A 146 -3.02 17.53 -7.23
C SER A 146 -3.70 16.18 -7.50
N PRO A 147 -4.79 16.15 -8.28
CA PRO A 147 -5.39 14.89 -8.70
C PRO A 147 -4.37 14.03 -9.45
N ALA A 148 -4.35 12.73 -9.16
CA ALA A 148 -3.63 11.78 -9.99
C ALA A 148 -4.31 11.68 -11.36
N LYS A 149 -3.52 11.63 -12.43
CA LYS A 149 -4.05 11.33 -13.76
C LYS A 149 -4.68 9.93 -13.74
N ARG A 150 -5.89 9.82 -14.28
CA ARG A 150 -6.61 8.55 -14.47
C ARG A 150 -6.93 8.39 -15.95
N PRO A 151 -6.94 7.15 -16.48
CA PRO A 151 -7.52 6.89 -17.80
C PRO A 151 -8.96 7.38 -17.87
N ALA A 152 -9.44 7.68 -19.07
CA ALA A 152 -10.85 7.99 -19.28
C ALA A 152 -11.72 6.78 -18.88
N PRO A 153 -12.95 7.01 -18.40
CA PRO A 153 -13.84 5.92 -17.99
C PRO A 153 -14.03 4.84 -19.08
N ASP A 154 -14.16 5.26 -20.33
CA ASP A 154 -14.35 4.35 -21.47
C ASP A 154 -13.12 3.49 -21.78
N GLU A 155 -11.94 3.82 -21.26
CA GLU A 155 -10.75 2.97 -21.37
C GLU A 155 -10.78 1.80 -20.38
N VAL A 156 -11.58 1.89 -19.31
CA VAL A 156 -11.55 0.94 -18.18
C VAL A 156 -12.88 0.21 -17.96
N ILE A 157 -14.01 0.88 -18.16
CA ILE A 157 -15.34 0.32 -17.89
C ILE A 157 -15.75 -0.61 -19.03
N HIS A 158 -16.06 -1.87 -18.74
CA HIS A 158 -16.63 -2.80 -19.72
C HIS A 158 -18.14 -2.93 -19.47
N TRP A 159 -18.96 -2.81 -20.50
CA TRP A 159 -20.42 -2.86 -20.40
C TRP A 159 -20.92 -4.26 -20.74
N ASP A 160 -21.72 -4.86 -19.85
CA ASP A 160 -22.35 -6.20 -19.93
C ASP A 160 -21.40 -7.41 -20.06
N ARG A 161 -20.39 -7.32 -20.93
CA ARG A 161 -19.38 -8.34 -21.20
C ARG A 161 -17.99 -7.72 -21.21
N TRP A 162 -16.99 -8.57 -20.99
CA TRP A 162 -15.60 -8.15 -21.13
C TRP A 162 -15.29 -7.80 -22.60
N ASP A 163 -14.95 -6.54 -22.85
CA ASP A 163 -14.55 -6.05 -24.16
C ASP A 163 -13.06 -6.34 -24.41
N THR A 164 -12.77 -7.40 -25.17
CA THR A 164 -11.41 -7.81 -25.55
C THR A 164 -10.77 -6.90 -26.60
N GLY A 165 -11.53 -5.95 -27.18
CA GLY A 165 -11.01 -4.93 -28.09
C GLY A 165 -10.31 -3.78 -27.38
N LYS A 166 -10.52 -3.62 -26.06
CA LYS A 166 -9.80 -2.64 -25.25
C LYS A 166 -8.35 -3.06 -25.03
N LEU A 167 -7.50 -2.07 -24.85
CA LEU A 167 -6.08 -2.29 -24.54
C LEU A 167 -5.96 -3.04 -23.22
N ALA A 168 -5.55 -4.31 -23.27
CA ALA A 168 -5.32 -5.10 -22.08
C ALA A 168 -4.19 -4.48 -21.24
N ALA A 169 -4.34 -4.54 -19.91
CA ALA A 169 -3.22 -4.29 -19.03
C ALA A 169 -2.12 -5.34 -19.31
N PRO A 170 -0.84 -4.94 -19.39
CA PRO A 170 0.22 -5.93 -19.51
C PRO A 170 0.20 -6.86 -18.29
N PRO A 171 0.65 -8.12 -18.42
CA PRO A 171 0.84 -9.00 -17.28
C PRO A 171 1.70 -8.32 -16.23
N VAL A 172 1.30 -8.42 -14.97
CA VAL A 172 2.07 -7.85 -13.87
C VAL A 172 3.36 -8.65 -13.70
N THR A 173 4.51 -7.99 -13.88
CA THR A 173 5.84 -8.55 -13.67
C THR A 173 6.53 -7.85 -12.51
N GLY A 174 7.35 -8.56 -11.75
CA GLY A 174 8.18 -7.95 -10.71
C GLY A 174 7.45 -7.44 -9.46
N ILE A 175 6.23 -7.94 -9.15
CA ILE A 175 5.76 -7.89 -7.75
C ILE A 175 6.80 -8.63 -6.92
N ALA A 176 7.30 -7.99 -5.86
CA ALA A 176 8.10 -8.65 -4.84
C ALA A 176 7.25 -9.78 -4.23
N LEU A 177 7.38 -10.98 -4.80
CA LEU A 177 6.91 -12.19 -4.16
C LEU A 177 7.77 -12.36 -2.91
N PRO A 178 7.19 -12.64 -1.73
CA PRO A 178 7.99 -12.91 -0.56
C PRO A 178 8.98 -14.02 -0.90
N SER A 179 10.23 -13.85 -0.47
CA SER A 179 11.26 -14.87 -0.63
C SER A 179 10.71 -16.18 -0.11
N SER A 180 10.62 -17.19 -0.97
CA SER A 180 10.29 -18.56 -0.59
C SER A 180 11.34 -19.01 0.43
N SER A 181 10.95 -19.05 1.70
CA SER A 181 11.65 -19.77 2.77
C SER A 181 11.40 -21.26 2.63
#